data_AF-A0A1Y6BJ26-F1
#
_entry.id   AF-A0A1Y6BJ26-F1
#
_cell.length_a   1.000
_cell.length_b   1.000
_cell.length_c   1.000
_cell.angle_alpha   90.00
_cell.angle_beta   90.00
_cell.angle_gamma   90.00
#
_symmetry.space_group_name_H-M   'P 1'
#
loop_
_entity.id
_entity.type
_entity.pdbx_description
1 polymer ?
#
loop_
_entity_poly.entity_id
_entity_poly.type
_entity_poly.pdbx_seq_one_letter_code
_entity_poly.pdbx_strand_id
1 'polypeptide(L)'
;MPLIKRCVIRPEDVPLVVSLTESFQYSYQQAGEEAFVSRIIAGLLQERALSGVMLVESSEQATSAEFSTDKVVSLAITGFIDRTLEQQFLAERADTPLIEWLYQQESEGSSVFLRPEAQAECNRGKGMTLVFAHFFAPSGDLSQPEVQKAVAEMQDCFRLQHAGHHCRAALHPVQNTNEQRTRASLQAMGFEAIGEKGILYYLDLDKLAASPFHPFVCLIKHKEPVLALSSGEKRLLELALWAYGDKEIADYLNISNETVRKRWRNIYLKVSQHPELSFFTSSEVDPSNPVRGPEKRSQLLRYIESNLCEIRP
;
A
#
# COMPACT_ATOMS: atom_id res chain seq x y z
N MET A 1 -14.14 -10.37 -20.49
CA MET A 1 -13.41 -10.59 -19.23
C MET A 1 -13.80 -9.48 -18.28
N PRO A 2 -14.08 -9.76 -16.99
CA PRO A 2 -14.39 -8.70 -16.04
C PRO A 2 -13.22 -7.71 -15.94
N LEU A 3 -13.56 -6.43 -15.82
CA LEU A 3 -12.57 -5.39 -15.56
C LEU A 3 -12.27 -5.40 -14.06
N ILE A 4 -11.00 -5.57 -13.70
CA ILE A 4 -10.55 -5.45 -12.30
C ILE A 4 -10.17 -3.99 -12.10
N LYS A 5 -10.78 -3.37 -11.08
CA LYS A 5 -10.54 -1.97 -10.73
C LYS A 5 -9.79 -1.89 -9.41
N ARG A 6 -8.71 -1.11 -9.38
CA ARG A 6 -8.00 -0.72 -8.15
C ARG A 6 -8.78 0.36 -7.43
N CYS A 7 -8.98 0.22 -6.13
CA CYS A 7 -9.61 1.24 -5.30
C CYS A 7 -8.81 1.43 -4.02
N VAL A 8 -8.36 2.66 -3.77
CA VAL A 8 -7.75 3.02 -2.48
C VAL A 8 -8.87 3.07 -1.44
N ILE A 9 -8.69 2.37 -0.32
CA ILE A 9 -9.66 2.34 0.78
C ILE A 9 -9.60 3.69 1.50
N ARG A 10 -10.76 4.35 1.59
CA ARG A 10 -10.93 5.58 2.34
C ARG A 10 -11.63 5.30 3.68
N PRO A 11 -11.59 6.23 4.63
CA PRO A 11 -12.29 6.07 5.91
C PRO A 11 -13.78 5.73 5.75
N GLU A 12 -14.47 6.29 4.75
CA GLU A 12 -15.87 6.00 4.46
C GLU A 12 -16.13 4.59 3.90
N ASP A 13 -15.10 3.94 3.35
CA ASP A 13 -15.20 2.58 2.79
C ASP A 13 -15.03 1.49 3.89
N VAL A 14 -14.60 1.87 5.10
CA VAL A 14 -14.28 0.93 6.18
C VAL A 14 -15.43 0.02 6.61
N PRO A 15 -16.69 0.47 6.72
CA PRO A 15 -17.79 -0.45 7.05
C PRO A 15 -17.92 -1.63 6.08
N LEU A 16 -17.73 -1.37 4.78
CA LEU A 16 -17.69 -2.42 3.76
C LEU A 16 -16.49 -3.35 3.98
N VAL A 17 -15.31 -2.78 4.22
CA VAL A 17 -14.09 -3.57 4.46
C VAL A 17 -14.23 -4.48 5.67
N VAL A 18 -14.83 -3.99 6.76
CA VAL A 18 -15.10 -4.78 7.96
C VAL A 18 -16.08 -5.92 7.67
N SER A 19 -17.09 -5.71 6.82
CA SER A 19 -18.00 -6.79 6.43
C SER A 19 -17.36 -7.88 5.57
N LEU A 20 -16.28 -7.55 4.83
CA LEU A 20 -15.59 -8.46 3.90
C LEU A 20 -14.54 -9.34 4.54
N THR A 21 -14.12 -8.97 5.74
CA THR A 21 -12.98 -9.58 6.39
C THR A 21 -13.50 -10.56 7.43
N GLU A 22 -13.54 -11.84 7.04
CA GLU A 22 -13.79 -12.96 7.97
C GLU A 22 -12.92 -12.85 9.22
N SER A 23 -11.76 -12.18 9.11
CA SER A 23 -10.83 -11.87 10.19
C SER A 23 -11.43 -11.10 11.37
N PHE A 24 -12.52 -10.35 11.20
CA PHE A 24 -13.19 -9.70 12.33
C PHE A 24 -14.10 -10.66 13.11
N GLN A 25 -14.61 -11.70 12.46
CA GLN A 25 -15.63 -12.57 13.05
C GLN A 25 -15.08 -13.55 14.10
N TYR A 26 -13.77 -13.73 14.24
CA TYR A 26 -13.20 -14.67 15.20
C TYR A 26 -12.63 -14.00 16.46
N SER A 27 -11.95 -12.87 16.31
CA SER A 27 -11.36 -12.14 17.45
C SER A 27 -12.34 -11.18 18.12
N TYR A 28 -13.43 -10.84 17.44
CA TYR A 28 -14.35 -9.77 17.83
C TYR A 28 -15.83 -10.17 17.72
N GLN A 29 -16.19 -11.31 18.33
CA GLN A 29 -17.53 -11.92 18.25
C GLN A 29 -18.63 -11.19 19.03
N GLN A 30 -18.32 -10.13 19.78
CA GLN A 30 -19.33 -9.41 20.54
C GLN A 30 -19.86 -8.19 19.77
N ALA A 31 -21.20 -8.05 19.77
CA ALA A 31 -21.87 -6.87 19.24
C ALA A 31 -21.30 -5.60 19.93
N GLY A 32 -20.65 -4.73 19.15
CA GLY A 32 -19.93 -3.55 19.62
C GLY A 32 -18.47 -3.51 19.17
N GLU A 33 -17.87 -4.67 18.88
CA GLU A 33 -16.47 -4.76 18.48
C GLU A 33 -16.27 -4.41 16.99
N GLU A 34 -17.22 -4.70 16.10
CA GLU A 34 -17.18 -4.21 14.71
C GLU A 34 -17.14 -2.69 14.63
N ALA A 35 -17.92 -2.01 15.48
CA ALA A 35 -17.94 -0.55 15.55
C ALA A 35 -16.63 0.02 16.15
N PHE A 36 -15.99 -0.73 17.05
CA PHE A 36 -14.66 -0.41 17.57
C PHE A 36 -13.62 -0.51 16.45
N VAL A 37 -13.54 -1.65 15.77
CA VAL A 37 -12.53 -1.87 14.73
C VAL A 37 -12.74 -0.91 13.55
N SER A 38 -13.99 -0.71 13.12
CA SER A 38 -14.32 0.26 12.07
C SER A 38 -13.79 1.65 12.42
N ARG A 39 -13.94 2.09 13.67
CA ARG A 39 -13.48 3.39 14.14
C ARG A 39 -11.95 3.48 14.16
N ILE A 40 -11.28 2.45 14.66
CA ILE A 40 -9.81 2.40 14.72
C ILE A 40 -9.23 2.42 13.30
N ILE A 41 -9.69 1.57 12.39
CA ILE A 41 -9.20 1.52 11.01
C ILE A 41 -9.48 2.84 10.28
N ALA A 42 -10.69 3.40 10.40
CA ALA A 42 -11.02 4.68 9.78
C ALA A 42 -10.13 5.81 10.29
N GLY A 43 -9.88 5.87 11.61
CA GLY A 43 -8.96 6.82 12.21
C GLY A 43 -7.52 6.67 11.70
N LEU A 44 -7.01 5.44 11.67
CA LEU A 44 -5.65 5.16 11.20
C LEU A 44 -5.48 5.41 9.69
N LEU A 45 -6.49 5.16 8.86
CA LEU A 45 -6.48 5.53 7.44
C LEU A 45 -6.50 7.06 7.27
N GLN A 46 -7.32 7.77 8.07
CA GLN A 46 -7.40 9.23 8.06
C GLN A 46 -6.06 9.87 8.47
N GLU A 47 -5.37 9.29 9.46
CA GLU A 47 -4.03 9.69 9.93
C GLU A 47 -2.90 9.19 9.01
N ARG A 48 -3.23 8.37 8.01
CA ARG A 48 -2.28 7.70 7.10
C ARG A 48 -1.25 6.82 7.83
N ALA A 49 -1.63 6.32 8.99
CA ALA A 49 -0.88 5.29 9.73
C ALA A 49 -1.11 3.90 9.11
N LEU A 50 -2.30 3.67 8.55
CA LEU A 50 -2.61 2.54 7.68
C LEU A 50 -2.78 2.98 6.23
N SER A 51 -2.56 2.05 5.30
CA SER A 51 -2.87 2.18 3.89
C SER A 51 -3.69 0.97 3.44
N GLY A 52 -4.68 1.22 2.58
CA GLY A 52 -5.61 0.19 2.16
C GLY A 52 -5.87 0.21 0.67
N VAL A 53 -5.94 -0.97 0.07
CA VAL A 53 -6.34 -1.17 -1.33
C VAL A 53 -7.32 -2.34 -1.42
N MET A 54 -8.32 -2.18 -2.27
CA MET A 54 -9.22 -3.25 -2.68
C MET A 54 -9.22 -3.39 -4.19
N LEU A 55 -9.34 -4.63 -4.67
CA LEU A 55 -9.57 -4.96 -6.07
C LEU A 55 -11.02 -5.38 -6.24
N VAL A 56 -11.73 -4.71 -7.15
CA VAL A 56 -13.15 -4.96 -7.38
C VAL A 56 -13.41 -5.36 -8.82
N GLU A 57 -14.22 -6.40 -9.03
CA GLU A 57 -14.81 -6.69 -10.34
C GLU A 57 -15.82 -5.61 -10.72
N SER A 58 -15.51 -4.87 -11.78
CA SER A 58 -16.43 -3.92 -12.39
C SER A 58 -17.08 -4.55 -13.61
N SER A 59 -18.41 -4.47 -13.69
CA SER A 59 -19.07 -4.50 -14.99
C SER A 59 -18.76 -3.19 -15.72
N GLU A 60 -18.69 -3.21 -17.06
CA GLU A 60 -18.34 -2.04 -17.90
C GLU A 60 -19.29 -0.82 -17.71
N GLN A 61 -20.38 -0.97 -16.95
CA GLN A 61 -21.42 0.05 -16.76
C GLN A 61 -21.55 0.55 -15.30
N ALA A 62 -20.75 0.06 -14.36
CA ALA A 62 -20.86 0.47 -12.96
C ALA A 62 -20.16 1.81 -12.70
N THR A 63 -20.93 2.82 -12.27
CA THR A 63 -20.39 4.06 -11.70
C THR A 63 -19.86 3.78 -10.28
N SER A 64 -18.91 4.59 -9.82
CA SER A 64 -18.11 4.39 -8.60
C SER A 64 -18.88 4.36 -7.26
N ALA A 65 -20.21 4.47 -7.26
CA ALA A 65 -21.00 4.73 -6.05
C ALA A 65 -21.61 3.48 -5.39
N GLU A 66 -21.53 2.29 -5.99
CA GLU A 66 -22.12 1.06 -5.44
C GLU A 66 -21.14 -0.12 -5.50
N PHE A 67 -20.28 -0.20 -4.49
CA PHE A 67 -19.50 -1.42 -4.26
C PHE A 67 -20.39 -2.46 -3.57
N SER A 68 -20.52 -3.63 -4.19
CA SER A 68 -21.11 -4.82 -3.54
C SER A 68 -19.99 -5.69 -2.98
N THR A 69 -20.21 -6.32 -1.83
CA THR A 69 -19.28 -7.26 -1.20
C THR A 69 -18.86 -8.37 -2.15
N ASP A 70 -19.80 -8.89 -2.93
CA ASP A 70 -19.61 -10.04 -3.82
C ASP A 70 -18.66 -9.76 -5.00
N LYS A 71 -18.24 -8.51 -5.17
CA LYS A 71 -17.35 -8.08 -6.25
C LYS A 71 -15.91 -7.86 -5.79
N VAL A 72 -15.62 -7.96 -4.49
CA VAL A 72 -14.26 -7.73 -4.00
C VAL A 72 -13.42 -9.00 -4.17
N VAL A 73 -12.41 -8.91 -5.02
CA VAL A 73 -11.53 -10.04 -5.40
C VAL A 73 -10.33 -10.14 -4.47
N SER A 74 -9.84 -9.01 -3.98
CA SER A 74 -8.70 -8.95 -3.07
C SER A 74 -8.78 -7.69 -2.22
N LEU A 75 -8.23 -7.78 -1.02
CA LEU A 75 -8.14 -6.70 -0.05
C LEU A 75 -6.77 -6.75 0.62
N ALA A 76 -6.18 -5.59 0.82
CA ALA A 76 -5.02 -5.43 1.68
C ALA A 76 -5.15 -4.14 2.51
N ILE A 77 -5.08 -4.25 3.83
CA ILE A 77 -4.79 -3.15 4.75
C ILE A 77 -3.44 -3.45 5.38
N THR A 78 -2.53 -2.50 5.28
CA THR A 78 -1.19 -2.61 5.83
C THR A 78 -0.80 -1.36 6.61
N GLY A 79 0.17 -1.51 7.50
CA GLY A 79 0.78 -0.41 8.25
C GLY A 79 2.25 -0.65 8.46
N PHE A 80 2.92 0.32 9.05
CA PHE A 80 4.31 0.18 9.47
C PHE A 80 4.42 0.32 10.98
N ILE A 81 5.34 -0.41 11.60
CA ILE A 81 5.73 -0.24 12.99
C ILE A 81 7.24 -0.01 13.09
N ASP A 82 7.68 0.58 14.20
CA ASP A 82 9.11 0.74 14.48
C ASP A 82 9.79 -0.62 14.71
N ARG A 83 11.08 -0.70 14.35
CA ARG A 83 11.90 -1.91 14.54
C ARG A 83 12.05 -2.31 16.00
N THR A 84 12.08 -1.35 16.91
CA THR A 84 12.17 -1.62 18.36
C THR A 84 10.90 -2.30 18.85
N LEU A 85 9.73 -1.82 18.39
CA LEU A 85 8.43 -2.40 18.74
C LEU A 85 8.28 -3.83 18.20
N GLU A 86 8.66 -4.04 16.94
CA GLU A 86 8.71 -5.38 16.34
C GLU A 86 9.58 -6.33 17.18
N GLN A 87 10.83 -5.95 17.46
CA GLN A 87 11.76 -6.81 18.21
C GLN A 87 11.23 -7.16 19.60
N GLN A 88 10.66 -6.17 20.30
CA GLN A 88 10.03 -6.40 21.60
C GLN A 88 8.84 -7.36 21.47
N PHE A 89 7.97 -7.16 20.48
CA PHE A 89 6.81 -8.03 20.26
C PHE A 89 7.25 -9.48 19.97
N LEU A 90 8.24 -9.68 19.09
CA LEU A 90 8.74 -11.00 18.75
C LEU A 90 9.38 -11.71 19.96
N ALA A 91 10.04 -10.97 20.85
CA ALA A 91 10.68 -11.53 22.04
C ALA A 91 9.67 -11.89 23.15
N GLU A 92 8.63 -11.09 23.34
CA GLU A 92 7.76 -11.19 24.52
C GLU A 92 6.37 -11.77 24.21
N ARG A 93 5.91 -11.65 22.96
CA ARG A 93 4.49 -11.76 22.60
C ARG A 93 4.22 -12.47 21.28
N ALA A 94 5.18 -13.25 20.76
CA ALA A 94 5.02 -13.97 19.49
C ALA A 94 3.73 -14.82 19.38
N ASP A 95 3.21 -15.35 20.50
CA ASP A 95 1.98 -16.14 20.56
C ASP A 95 0.71 -15.34 20.88
N THR A 96 0.81 -14.00 20.83
CA THR A 96 -0.31 -13.05 20.93
C THR A 96 -0.79 -12.67 19.53
N PRO A 97 -2.11 -12.60 19.27
CA PRO A 97 -2.64 -12.07 18.02
C PRO A 97 -2.18 -10.61 17.79
N LEU A 98 -1.29 -10.42 16.81
CA LEU A 98 -0.57 -9.16 16.59
C LEU A 98 -1.50 -7.97 16.33
N ILE A 99 -2.53 -8.16 15.50
CA ILE A 99 -3.37 -7.04 15.03
C ILE A 99 -4.30 -6.57 16.14
N GLU A 100 -4.84 -7.50 16.91
CA GLU A 100 -5.66 -7.25 18.08
C GLU A 100 -4.87 -6.48 19.13
N TRP A 101 -3.63 -6.91 19.37
CA TRP A 101 -2.74 -6.19 20.27
C TRP A 101 -2.41 -4.78 19.76
N LEU A 102 -2.08 -4.62 18.47
CA LEU A 102 -1.80 -3.30 17.90
C LEU A 102 -3.01 -2.36 17.96
N TYR A 103 -4.22 -2.83 17.62
CA TYR A 103 -5.44 -2.02 17.70
C TYR A 103 -5.79 -1.66 19.14
N GLN A 104 -5.59 -2.57 20.09
CA GLN A 104 -5.75 -2.25 21.50
C GLN A 104 -4.79 -1.14 21.93
N GLN A 105 -3.51 -1.24 21.57
CA GLN A 105 -2.52 -0.19 21.86
C GLN A 105 -2.86 1.16 21.21
N GLU A 106 -3.36 1.17 19.98
CA GLU A 106 -3.86 2.39 19.32
C GLU A 106 -5.04 3.01 20.09
N SER A 107 -5.98 2.17 20.54
CA SER A 107 -7.14 2.64 21.30
C SER A 107 -6.77 3.23 22.67
N GLU A 108 -5.66 2.79 23.24
CA GLU A 108 -5.07 3.28 24.48
C GLU A 108 -4.20 4.54 24.27
N GLY A 109 -3.99 4.96 23.02
CA GLY A 109 -3.25 6.18 22.69
C GLY A 109 -1.74 5.99 22.49
N SER A 110 -1.25 4.77 22.36
CA SER A 110 0.19 4.47 22.23
C SER A 110 0.78 4.72 20.83
N SER A 111 -0.06 5.03 19.83
CA SER A 111 0.34 5.35 18.44
C SER A 111 1.39 4.40 17.83
N VAL A 112 1.15 3.10 17.92
CA VAL A 112 2.09 2.04 17.51
C VAL A 112 2.31 1.94 15.99
N PHE A 113 1.31 2.27 15.17
CA PHE A 113 1.49 2.39 13.73
C PHE A 113 2.16 3.72 13.39
N LEU A 114 3.17 3.70 12.52
CA LEU A 114 3.92 4.90 12.16
C LEU A 114 3.05 5.84 11.32
N ARG A 115 2.89 7.08 11.80
CA ARG A 115 2.31 8.19 11.04
C ARG A 115 3.35 8.74 10.04
N PRO A 116 2.98 9.56 9.04
CA PRO A 116 3.90 10.00 7.99
C PRO A 116 5.22 10.63 8.48
N GLU A 117 5.22 11.39 9.57
CA GLU A 117 6.44 11.97 10.14
C GLU A 117 7.40 10.89 10.66
N ALA A 118 6.90 9.95 11.46
CA ALA A 118 7.68 8.82 11.97
C ALA A 118 8.13 7.88 10.83
N GLN A 119 7.30 7.68 9.79
CA GLN A 119 7.71 6.94 8.59
C GLN A 119 8.90 7.63 7.89
N ALA A 120 8.90 8.97 7.79
CA ALA A 120 10.00 9.72 7.19
C ALA A 120 11.29 9.62 8.02
N GLU A 121 11.18 9.60 9.35
CA GLU A 121 12.32 9.36 10.25
C GLU A 121 12.90 7.95 10.08
N CYS A 122 12.04 6.93 10.08
CA CYS A 122 12.45 5.55 9.84
C CYS A 122 13.06 5.36 8.45
N ASN A 123 12.53 6.03 7.41
CA ASN A 123 13.11 6.03 6.06
C ASN A 123 14.57 6.52 6.07
N ARG A 124 14.85 7.61 6.79
CA ARG A 124 16.22 8.16 6.93
C ARG A 124 17.12 7.34 7.87
N GLY A 125 16.53 6.51 8.73
CA GLY A 125 17.22 5.86 9.83
C GLY A 125 17.31 4.34 9.69
N LYS A 126 16.84 3.64 10.73
CA LYS A 126 16.97 2.18 10.89
C LYS A 126 16.02 1.37 10.00
N GLY A 127 15.15 2.04 9.25
CA GLY A 127 14.05 1.41 8.54
C GLY A 127 12.86 1.09 9.44
N MET A 128 11.88 0.40 8.86
CA MET A 128 10.60 0.06 9.49
C MET A 128 10.21 -1.39 9.19
N THR A 129 9.17 -1.87 9.87
CA THR A 129 8.59 -3.19 9.62
C THR A 129 7.18 -3.06 9.08
N LEU A 130 6.94 -3.70 7.93
CA LEU A 130 5.63 -3.79 7.31
C LEU A 130 4.75 -4.78 8.08
N VAL A 131 3.50 -4.41 8.35
CA VAL A 131 2.51 -5.28 8.99
C VAL A 131 1.33 -5.48 8.03
N PHE A 132 1.00 -6.73 7.73
CA PHE A 132 -0.23 -7.09 7.02
C PHE A 132 -1.39 -7.14 8.02
N ALA A 133 -2.12 -6.04 8.17
CA ALA A 133 -3.21 -5.96 9.15
C ALA A 133 -4.40 -6.82 8.73
N HIS A 134 -4.84 -6.66 7.48
CA HIS A 134 -5.88 -7.48 6.89
C HIS A 134 -5.52 -7.78 5.44
N PHE A 135 -5.57 -9.05 5.04
CA PHE A 135 -5.20 -9.43 3.69
C PHE A 135 -5.96 -10.68 3.25
N PHE A 136 -6.49 -10.65 2.04
CA PHE A 136 -6.80 -11.87 1.30
C PHE A 136 -6.41 -11.72 -0.17
N ALA A 137 -5.81 -12.78 -0.69
CA ALA A 137 -5.45 -12.88 -2.09
C ALA A 137 -6.67 -13.29 -2.93
N PRO A 138 -6.65 -13.03 -4.25
CA PRO A 138 -7.62 -13.59 -5.17
C PRO A 138 -7.79 -15.10 -4.97
N SER A 139 -9.03 -15.52 -4.69
CA SER A 139 -9.40 -16.94 -4.61
C SER A 139 -9.67 -17.51 -6.00
N GLY A 140 -9.44 -18.81 -6.19
CA GLY A 140 -9.76 -19.52 -7.42
C GLY A 140 -8.63 -20.43 -7.91
N ASP A 141 -8.79 -20.95 -9.13
CA ASP A 141 -7.78 -21.74 -9.82
C ASP A 141 -6.78 -20.81 -10.51
N LEU A 142 -5.50 -20.92 -10.15
CA LEU A 142 -4.41 -20.12 -10.75
C LEU A 142 -4.17 -20.46 -12.23
N SER A 143 -4.77 -21.53 -12.77
CA SER A 143 -4.74 -21.82 -14.21
C SER A 143 -5.68 -20.88 -15.00
N GLN A 144 -6.65 -20.26 -14.33
CA GLN A 144 -7.64 -19.40 -14.95
C GLN A 144 -7.07 -17.99 -15.22
N PRO A 145 -7.18 -17.46 -16.46
CA PRO A 145 -6.64 -16.15 -16.83
C PRO A 145 -7.16 -14.98 -15.97
N GLU A 146 -8.40 -15.03 -15.52
CA GLU A 146 -9.02 -14.03 -14.65
C GLU A 146 -8.38 -13.97 -13.27
N VAL A 147 -8.09 -15.13 -12.67
CA VAL A 147 -7.41 -15.21 -11.36
C VAL A 147 -5.96 -14.75 -11.51
N GLN A 148 -5.27 -15.16 -12.58
CA GLN A 148 -3.91 -14.69 -12.87
C GLN A 148 -3.85 -13.17 -13.02
N LYS A 149 -4.81 -12.57 -13.73
CA LYS A 149 -4.93 -11.11 -13.86
C LYS A 149 -5.15 -10.44 -12.50
N ALA A 150 -6.02 -10.98 -11.65
CA ALA A 150 -6.25 -10.47 -10.31
C ALA A 150 -4.99 -10.53 -9.43
N VAL A 151 -4.23 -11.63 -9.52
CA VAL A 151 -2.97 -11.81 -8.80
C VAL A 151 -1.92 -10.80 -9.27
N ALA A 152 -1.77 -10.62 -10.59
CA ALA A 152 -0.86 -9.62 -11.15
C ALA A 152 -1.23 -8.20 -10.67
N GLU A 153 -2.51 -7.87 -10.69
CA GLU A 153 -3.02 -6.57 -10.24
C GLU A 153 -2.78 -6.36 -8.75
N MET A 154 -2.97 -7.39 -7.93
CA MET A 154 -2.69 -7.37 -6.49
C MET A 154 -1.20 -7.11 -6.22
N GLN A 155 -0.31 -7.77 -6.97
CA GLN A 155 1.14 -7.56 -6.86
C GLN A 155 1.56 -6.15 -7.28
N ASP A 156 0.96 -5.60 -8.33
CA ASP A 156 1.18 -4.22 -8.75
C ASP A 156 0.74 -3.23 -7.67
N CYS A 157 -0.44 -3.44 -7.07
CA CYS A 157 -0.93 -2.62 -5.96
C CYS A 157 0.01 -2.69 -4.76
N PHE A 158 0.48 -3.91 -4.42
CA PHE A 158 1.44 -4.12 -3.36
C PHE A 158 2.73 -3.30 -3.59
N ARG A 159 3.28 -3.34 -4.81
CA ARG A 159 4.46 -2.55 -5.17
C ARG A 159 4.18 -1.05 -5.06
N LEU A 160 3.07 -0.57 -5.64
CA LEU A 160 2.69 0.85 -5.63
C LEU A 160 2.45 1.38 -4.22
N GLN A 161 2.02 0.55 -3.28
CA GLN A 161 1.78 0.96 -1.90
C GLN A 161 3.06 0.99 -1.06
N HIS A 162 3.96 0.01 -1.22
CA HIS A 162 5.06 -0.18 -0.27
C HIS A 162 6.46 0.07 -0.80
N ALA A 163 6.69 -0.03 -2.11
CA ALA A 163 8.05 0.12 -2.65
C ALA A 163 8.58 1.54 -2.43
N GLY A 164 9.87 1.68 -2.16
CA GLY A 164 10.53 2.95 -1.85
C GLY A 164 10.52 3.32 -0.36
N HIS A 165 9.73 2.65 0.48
CA HIS A 165 9.93 2.70 1.94
C HIS A 165 11.18 1.92 2.32
N HIS A 166 11.87 2.34 3.38
CA HIS A 166 13.04 1.63 3.92
C HIS A 166 12.59 0.48 4.83
N CYS A 167 12.04 -0.59 4.25
CA CYS A 167 11.59 -1.74 5.03
C CYS A 167 12.74 -2.71 5.33
N ARG A 168 12.75 -3.28 6.54
CA ARG A 168 13.72 -4.31 6.97
C ARG A 168 13.09 -5.66 7.27
N ALA A 169 11.81 -5.67 7.64
CA ALA A 169 11.04 -6.90 7.76
C ALA A 169 9.59 -6.72 7.33
N ALA A 170 8.90 -7.85 7.24
CA ALA A 170 7.45 -7.90 7.19
C ALA A 170 6.89 -8.92 8.19
N LEU A 171 5.77 -8.56 8.80
CA LEU A 171 4.99 -9.39 9.73
C LEU A 171 3.65 -9.73 9.12
N HIS A 172 3.36 -11.02 8.99
CA HIS A 172 2.11 -11.53 8.47
C HIS A 172 1.41 -12.39 9.53
N PRO A 173 0.39 -11.86 10.24
CA PRO A 173 -0.43 -12.66 11.13
C PRO A 173 -1.22 -13.70 10.31
N VAL A 174 -1.43 -14.88 10.88
CA VAL A 174 -2.28 -15.95 10.33
C VAL A 174 -3.24 -16.37 11.42
N GLN A 175 -4.53 -16.19 11.17
CA GLN A 175 -5.54 -16.28 12.22
C GLN A 175 -6.01 -17.71 12.48
N ASN A 176 -6.08 -18.56 11.44
CA ASN A 176 -6.62 -19.90 11.58
C ASN A 176 -5.55 -20.97 11.36
N THR A 177 -5.53 -21.97 12.25
CA THR A 177 -4.64 -23.14 12.15
C THR A 177 -4.96 -24.02 10.94
N ASN A 178 -6.17 -23.91 10.38
CA ASN A 178 -6.62 -24.74 9.25
C ASN A 178 -6.26 -24.18 7.86
N GLU A 179 -5.64 -22.99 7.78
CA GLU A 179 -5.19 -22.44 6.49
C GLU A 179 -3.82 -23.00 6.07
N GLN A 180 -3.74 -24.32 5.92
CA GLN A 180 -2.51 -25.00 5.50
C GLN A 180 -1.97 -24.41 4.18
N ARG A 181 -2.86 -23.98 3.27
CA ARG A 181 -2.50 -23.34 2.01
C ARG A 181 -1.83 -21.98 2.22
N THR A 182 -2.38 -21.11 3.07
CA THR A 182 -1.80 -19.80 3.39
C THR A 182 -0.43 -19.96 4.02
N ARG A 183 -0.30 -20.86 5.00
CA ARG A 183 0.96 -21.18 5.67
C ARG A 183 2.02 -21.68 4.71
N ALA A 184 1.67 -22.66 3.87
CA ALA A 184 2.57 -23.19 2.85
C ALA A 184 2.99 -22.10 1.85
N SER A 185 2.07 -21.21 1.46
CA SER A 185 2.39 -20.08 0.57
C SER A 185 3.34 -19.08 1.22
N LEU A 186 3.13 -18.72 2.49
CA LEU A 186 4.01 -17.81 3.23
C LEU A 186 5.42 -18.40 3.36
N GLN A 187 5.52 -19.68 3.73
CA GLN A 187 6.80 -20.39 3.81
C GLN A 187 7.51 -20.48 2.46
N ALA A 188 6.77 -20.74 1.37
CA ALA A 188 7.32 -20.72 0.02
C ALA A 188 7.83 -19.32 -0.40
N MET A 189 7.27 -18.25 0.17
CA MET A 189 7.75 -16.87 0.05
C MET A 189 8.82 -16.51 1.09
N GLY A 190 9.41 -17.49 1.79
CA GLY A 190 10.51 -17.28 2.73
C GLY A 190 10.11 -16.71 4.09
N PHE A 191 8.82 -16.65 4.42
CA PHE A 191 8.40 -16.30 5.76
C PHE A 191 8.65 -17.47 6.73
N GLU A 192 9.15 -17.14 7.91
CA GLU A 192 9.41 -18.05 9.02
C GLU A 192 8.28 -17.92 10.05
N ALA A 193 7.72 -19.03 10.52
CA ALA A 193 6.75 -19.01 11.61
C ALA A 193 7.44 -18.65 12.92
N ILE A 194 6.84 -17.73 13.69
CA ILE A 194 7.34 -17.29 15.00
C ILE A 194 6.33 -17.68 16.08
N GLY A 195 6.85 -18.03 17.27
CA GLY A 195 6.06 -18.52 18.39
C GLY A 195 5.70 -20.00 18.25
N GLU A 196 5.20 -20.60 19.34
CA GLU A 196 4.82 -22.01 19.37
C GLU A 196 3.52 -22.28 18.60
N LYS A 197 2.63 -21.29 18.53
CA LYS A 197 1.32 -21.44 17.88
C LYS A 197 1.36 -21.25 16.36
N GLY A 198 2.44 -20.67 15.82
CA GLY A 198 2.57 -20.39 14.39
C GLY A 198 1.44 -19.50 13.85
N ILE A 199 1.07 -18.48 14.65
CA ILE A 199 0.05 -17.47 14.30
C ILE A 199 0.65 -16.19 13.73
N LEU A 200 1.99 -16.10 13.73
CA LEU A 200 2.73 -14.97 13.19
C LEU A 200 3.84 -15.48 12.29
N TYR A 201 3.98 -14.86 11.13
CA TYR A 201 5.03 -15.14 10.17
C TYR A 201 5.90 -13.91 9.99
N TYR A 202 7.21 -14.11 10.03
CA TYR A 202 8.23 -13.06 9.91
C TYR A 202 9.05 -13.28 8.63
N LEU A 203 9.26 -12.20 7.90
CA LEU A 203 10.14 -12.18 6.74
C LEU A 203 11.27 -11.18 6.99
N ASP A 204 12.49 -11.70 7.08
CA ASP A 204 13.71 -10.88 7.08
C ASP A 204 14.04 -10.43 5.65
N LEU A 205 13.86 -9.14 5.38
CA LEU A 205 14.06 -8.63 4.02
C LEU A 205 15.53 -8.54 3.63
N ASP A 206 16.46 -8.47 4.59
CA ASP A 206 17.90 -8.45 4.28
C ASP A 206 18.35 -9.77 3.65
N LYS A 207 17.64 -10.88 3.92
CA LYS A 207 17.88 -12.19 3.29
C LYS A 207 17.40 -12.25 1.83
N LEU A 208 16.55 -11.32 1.38
CA LEU A 208 15.99 -11.33 0.02
C LEU A 208 16.93 -10.80 -1.06
N ALA A 209 18.06 -10.18 -0.69
CA ALA A 209 19.02 -9.64 -1.65
C ALA A 209 19.52 -10.70 -2.67
N ALA A 210 19.53 -11.97 -2.28
CA ALA A 210 19.93 -13.09 -3.12
C ALA A 210 18.84 -13.58 -4.10
N SER A 211 17.62 -13.06 -4.01
CA SER A 211 16.45 -13.54 -4.78
C SER A 211 15.82 -12.38 -5.59
N PRO A 212 16.38 -12.02 -6.76
CA PRO A 212 15.99 -10.82 -7.51
C PRO A 212 14.54 -10.84 -8.05
N PHE A 213 13.91 -12.01 -8.11
CA PHE A 213 12.53 -12.19 -8.58
C PHE A 213 11.53 -12.39 -7.44
N HIS A 214 11.95 -12.18 -6.18
CA HIS A 214 11.06 -12.33 -5.04
C HIS A 214 9.97 -11.23 -5.05
N PRO A 215 8.69 -11.54 -4.80
CA PRO A 215 7.62 -10.53 -4.80
C PRO A 215 7.88 -9.34 -3.86
N PHE A 216 8.57 -9.59 -2.75
CA PHE A 216 8.92 -8.58 -1.74
C PHE A 216 10.24 -7.85 -2.01
N VAL A 217 10.94 -8.12 -3.11
CA VAL A 217 12.20 -7.42 -3.45
C VAL A 217 12.01 -5.92 -3.65
N CYS A 218 10.78 -5.47 -3.92
CA CYS A 218 10.47 -4.06 -4.03
C CYS A 218 10.59 -3.28 -2.70
N LEU A 219 10.53 -4.00 -1.57
CA LEU A 219 10.61 -3.42 -0.22
C LEU A 219 12.04 -3.04 0.20
N ILE A 220 13.06 -3.71 -0.37
CA ILE A 220 14.47 -3.43 -0.06
C ILE A 220 15.09 -2.35 -0.96
N LYS A 221 14.37 -1.95 -2.02
CA LYS A 221 14.83 -0.91 -2.95
C LYS A 221 14.50 0.47 -2.40
N HIS A 222 15.36 0.94 -1.51
CA HIS A 222 15.32 2.31 -1.01
C HIS A 222 16.44 3.14 -1.63
N LYS A 223 16.10 4.36 -2.07
CA LYS A 223 17.03 5.37 -2.58
C LYS A 223 16.62 6.72 -1.99
N GLU A 224 17.59 7.62 -1.85
CA GLU A 224 17.28 8.99 -1.46
C GLU A 224 16.45 9.69 -2.55
N PRO A 225 15.39 10.43 -2.18
CA PRO A 225 14.58 11.16 -3.14
C PRO A 225 15.37 12.36 -3.70
N VAL A 226 15.35 12.51 -5.02
CA VAL A 226 16.08 13.54 -5.76
C VAL A 226 15.24 14.80 -5.93
N LEU A 227 13.94 14.67 -6.22
CA LEU A 227 13.09 15.78 -6.64
C LEU A 227 12.66 16.71 -5.49
N ALA A 228 12.93 16.35 -4.23
CA ALA A 228 12.56 17.12 -3.04
C ALA A 228 11.08 17.60 -3.07
N LEU A 229 10.16 16.67 -3.38
CA LEU A 229 8.73 16.96 -3.52
C LEU A 229 8.12 17.35 -2.16
N SER A 230 7.23 18.35 -2.16
CA SER A 230 6.42 18.69 -0.99
C SER A 230 5.37 17.61 -0.72
N SER A 231 4.84 17.55 0.50
CA SER A 231 3.80 16.58 0.88
C SER A 231 2.58 16.60 -0.07
N GLY A 232 2.14 17.78 -0.48
CA GLY A 232 1.02 17.95 -1.42
C GLY A 232 1.33 17.50 -2.85
N GLU A 233 2.59 17.62 -3.29
CA GLU A 233 3.06 17.13 -4.60
C GLU A 233 3.21 15.60 -4.58
N LYS A 234 3.82 15.04 -3.52
CA LYS A 234 3.91 13.58 -3.29
C LYS A 234 2.52 12.94 -3.34
N ARG A 235 1.55 13.53 -2.63
CA ARG A 235 0.17 13.02 -2.59
C ARG A 235 -0.56 13.09 -3.94
N LEU A 236 -0.33 14.15 -4.72
CA LEU A 236 -0.90 14.26 -6.07
C LEU A 236 -0.33 13.18 -7.00
N LEU A 237 0.99 12.94 -6.97
CA LEU A 237 1.63 11.91 -7.78
C LEU A 237 1.19 10.52 -7.37
N GLU A 238 1.06 10.26 -6.07
CA GLU A 238 0.54 9.00 -5.54
C GLU A 238 -0.84 8.68 -6.12
N LEU A 239 -1.80 9.61 -6.02
CA LEU A 239 -3.15 9.41 -6.59
C LEU A 239 -3.13 9.29 -8.13
N ALA A 240 -2.26 10.04 -8.80
CA ALA A 240 -2.10 9.92 -10.26
C ALA A 240 -1.57 8.54 -10.68
N LEU A 241 -0.70 7.91 -9.88
CA LEU A 241 -0.25 6.51 -10.09
C LEU A 241 -1.38 5.50 -9.86
N TRP A 242 -2.32 5.82 -8.99
CA TRP A 242 -3.58 5.07 -8.84
C TRP A 242 -4.60 5.36 -9.95
N ALA A 243 -4.17 6.00 -11.04
CA ALA A 243 -4.97 6.35 -12.21
C ALA A 243 -6.10 7.36 -11.96
N TYR A 244 -6.04 8.14 -10.87
CA TYR A 244 -7.00 9.23 -10.64
C TYR A 244 -6.72 10.39 -11.62
N GLY A 245 -7.77 10.91 -12.24
CA GLY A 245 -7.75 12.12 -13.04
C GLY A 245 -7.65 13.38 -12.17
N ASP A 246 -7.27 14.53 -12.77
CA ASP A 246 -7.05 15.78 -12.01
C ASP A 246 -8.28 16.25 -11.24
N LYS A 247 -9.49 16.04 -11.79
CA LYS A 247 -10.74 16.35 -11.10
C LYS A 247 -10.98 15.44 -9.91
N GLU A 248 -10.79 14.13 -10.07
CA GLU A 248 -10.94 13.16 -8.99
C GLU A 248 -9.89 13.40 -7.90
N ILE A 249 -8.66 13.78 -8.26
CA ILE A 249 -7.62 14.19 -7.31
C ILE A 249 -8.04 15.46 -6.55
N ALA A 250 -8.61 16.46 -7.25
CA ALA A 250 -9.09 17.69 -6.62
C ALA A 250 -10.19 17.40 -5.59
N ASP A 251 -11.17 16.58 -5.98
CA ASP A 251 -12.28 16.16 -5.12
C ASP A 251 -11.75 15.33 -3.93
N TYR A 252 -10.89 14.35 -4.18
CA TYR A 252 -10.29 13.48 -3.15
C TYR A 252 -9.49 14.27 -2.11
N LEU A 253 -8.71 15.25 -2.56
CA LEU A 253 -7.87 16.07 -1.68
C LEU A 253 -8.60 17.30 -1.11
N ASN A 254 -9.87 17.51 -1.47
CA ASN A 254 -10.66 18.68 -1.13
C ASN A 254 -9.92 20.00 -1.46
N ILE A 255 -9.38 20.11 -2.68
CA ILE A 255 -8.68 21.29 -3.20
C ILE A 255 -9.26 21.71 -4.55
N SER A 256 -8.98 22.94 -4.98
CA SER A 256 -9.41 23.39 -6.31
C SER A 256 -8.61 22.75 -7.44
N ASN A 257 -9.24 22.58 -8.61
CA ASN A 257 -8.56 22.14 -9.84
C ASN A 257 -7.36 23.04 -10.21
N GLU A 258 -7.42 24.35 -9.91
CA GLU A 258 -6.28 25.24 -10.13
C GLU A 258 -5.11 24.94 -9.20
N THR A 259 -5.38 24.50 -7.96
CA THR A 259 -4.34 24.03 -7.04
C THR A 259 -3.64 22.78 -7.58
N VAL A 260 -4.40 21.84 -8.15
CA VAL A 260 -3.84 20.65 -8.83
C VAL A 260 -2.94 21.06 -9.99
N ARG A 261 -3.39 21.97 -10.86
CA ARG A 261 -2.59 22.49 -11.98
C ARG A 261 -1.30 23.18 -11.49
N LYS A 262 -1.39 23.99 -10.43
CA LYS A 262 -0.22 24.65 -9.82
C LYS A 262 0.80 23.64 -9.31
N ARG A 263 0.35 22.56 -8.65
CA ARG A 263 1.24 21.48 -8.19
C ARG A 263 1.92 20.77 -9.36
N TRP A 264 1.19 20.44 -10.44
CA TRP A 264 1.82 19.90 -11.66
C TRP A 264 2.91 20.81 -12.23
N ARG A 265 2.65 22.12 -12.34
CA ARG A 265 3.64 23.09 -12.81
C ARG A 265 4.90 23.09 -11.94
N ASN A 266 4.75 23.06 -10.61
CA ASN A 266 5.87 23.00 -9.69
C ASN A 266 6.67 21.69 -9.81
N ILE A 267 5.99 20.55 -9.95
CA ILE A 267 6.65 19.25 -10.17
C ILE A 267 7.49 19.29 -11.44
N TYR A 268 6.95 19.79 -12.56
CA TYR A 268 7.71 19.92 -13.80
C TYR A 268 8.90 20.88 -13.68
N LEU A 269 8.74 21.97 -12.92
CA LEU A 269 9.86 22.88 -12.64
C LEU A 269 10.98 22.15 -11.88
N LYS A 270 10.65 21.38 -10.84
CA LYS A 270 11.63 20.58 -10.09
C LYS A 270 12.32 19.56 -10.99
N VAL A 271 11.57 18.80 -11.79
CA VAL A 271 12.14 17.84 -12.74
C VAL A 271 13.09 18.54 -13.73
N SER A 272 12.76 19.74 -14.20
CA SER A 272 13.63 20.51 -15.12
C SER A 272 14.95 20.98 -14.49
N GLN A 273 15.06 20.99 -13.17
CA GLN A 273 16.30 21.32 -12.44
C GLN A 273 17.26 20.13 -12.34
N HIS A 274 16.85 18.94 -12.81
CA HIS A 274 17.61 17.70 -12.79
C HIS A 274 17.84 17.17 -14.21
N PRO A 275 18.84 17.69 -14.97
CA PRO A 275 19.12 17.28 -16.35
C PRO A 275 19.48 15.79 -16.49
N GLU A 276 19.96 15.15 -15.44
CA GLU A 276 20.21 13.71 -15.39
C GLU A 276 18.91 12.88 -15.47
N LEU A 277 17.78 13.48 -15.10
CA LEU A 277 16.44 12.90 -15.20
C LEU A 277 15.77 13.25 -16.54
N SER A 278 16.53 13.72 -17.52
CA SER A 278 16.02 14.24 -18.80
C SER A 278 15.06 13.30 -19.54
N PHE A 279 13.78 13.34 -19.18
CA PHE A 279 12.69 12.67 -19.91
C PHE A 279 12.28 13.46 -21.16
N PHE A 280 12.56 14.76 -21.16
CA PHE A 280 12.04 15.73 -22.14
C PHE A 280 13.07 16.15 -23.20
N THR A 281 14.31 15.67 -23.12
CA THR A 281 15.37 15.97 -24.09
C THR A 281 15.63 14.76 -24.98
N SER A 282 14.62 14.32 -25.73
CA SER A 282 14.94 13.72 -27.02
C SER A 282 15.45 14.88 -27.88
N SER A 283 16.75 14.93 -28.15
CA SER A 283 17.39 15.91 -29.04
C SER A 283 16.96 15.77 -30.51
N GLU A 284 15.92 14.99 -30.80
CA GLU A 284 15.21 14.89 -32.09
C GLU A 284 13.77 15.43 -32.00
N VAL A 285 13.47 16.30 -31.03
CA VAL A 285 12.24 17.09 -31.10
C VAL A 285 12.41 18.07 -32.25
N ASP A 286 11.83 17.71 -33.40
CA ASP A 286 11.50 18.64 -34.45
C ASP A 286 10.90 19.91 -33.79
N PRO A 287 11.52 21.09 -33.94
CA PRO A 287 11.01 22.33 -33.37
C PRO A 287 9.57 22.65 -33.82
N SER A 288 9.05 21.94 -34.83
CA SER A 288 7.65 22.00 -35.25
C SER A 288 6.65 21.27 -34.33
N ASN A 289 7.10 20.36 -33.44
CA ASN A 289 6.20 19.49 -32.68
C ASN A 289 6.55 19.44 -31.16
N PRO A 290 6.15 20.46 -30.39
CA PRO A 290 6.38 20.49 -28.95
C PRO A 290 5.72 19.29 -28.25
N VAL A 291 6.51 18.54 -27.45
CA VAL A 291 6.03 17.41 -26.62
C VAL A 291 4.79 17.83 -25.83
N ARG A 292 3.67 17.15 -26.10
CA ARG A 292 2.35 17.57 -25.60
C ARG A 292 2.25 17.30 -24.09
N GLY A 293 1.43 18.09 -23.38
CA GLY A 293 1.20 17.94 -21.93
C GLY A 293 0.90 16.51 -21.45
N PRO A 294 0.08 15.70 -22.17
CA PRO A 294 -0.19 14.30 -21.81
C PRO A 294 1.05 13.40 -21.87
N GLU A 295 1.92 13.58 -22.86
CA GLU A 295 3.17 12.81 -23.00
C GLU A 295 4.12 13.12 -21.85
N LYS A 296 4.22 14.41 -21.48
CA LYS A 296 5.06 14.82 -20.36
C LYS A 296 4.64 14.18 -19.04
N ARG A 297 3.33 14.12 -18.79
CA ARG A 297 2.77 13.44 -17.62
C ARG A 297 3.07 11.94 -17.64
N SER A 298 2.85 11.28 -18.78
CA SER A 298 3.09 9.83 -18.90
C SER A 298 4.55 9.45 -18.62
N GLN A 299 5.50 10.24 -19.13
CA GLN A 299 6.93 10.02 -18.87
C GLN A 299 7.29 10.23 -17.40
N LEU A 300 6.81 11.31 -16.80
CA LEU A 300 7.01 11.58 -15.37
C LEU A 300 6.44 10.45 -14.51
N LEU A 301 5.22 10.00 -14.78
CA LEU A 301 4.61 8.91 -13.99
C LEU A 301 5.39 7.60 -14.11
N ARG A 302 5.91 7.25 -15.30
CA ARG A 302 6.80 6.09 -15.48
C ARG A 302 8.09 6.20 -14.66
N TYR A 303 8.65 7.41 -14.58
CA TYR A 303 9.81 7.64 -13.73
C TYR A 303 9.48 7.45 -12.24
N ILE A 304 8.41 8.07 -11.75
CA ILE A 304 8.00 7.96 -10.34
C ILE A 304 7.65 6.50 -10.02
N GLU A 305 6.98 5.79 -10.93
CA GLU A 305 6.67 4.37 -10.77
C GLU A 305 7.92 3.50 -10.58
N SER A 306 9.03 3.87 -11.23
CA SER A 306 10.33 3.20 -11.09
C SER A 306 11.13 3.68 -9.86
N ASN A 307 10.75 4.82 -9.26
CA ASN A 307 11.44 5.48 -8.16
C ASN A 307 10.44 5.95 -7.10
N LEU A 308 9.65 5.01 -6.57
CA LEU A 308 8.57 5.33 -5.62
C LEU A 308 9.06 5.99 -4.33
N CYS A 309 10.36 5.92 -4.03
CA CYS A 309 11.00 6.69 -2.94
C CYS A 309 10.78 8.20 -3.06
N GLU A 310 10.62 8.75 -4.28
CA GLU A 310 10.33 10.18 -4.50
C GLU A 310 9.03 10.64 -3.81
N ILE A 311 8.06 9.75 -3.70
CA ILE A 311 6.73 10.05 -3.16
C ILE A 311 6.47 9.47 -1.77
N ARG A 312 7.43 8.75 -1.19
CA ARG A 312 7.32 8.27 0.21
C ARG A 312 7.60 9.41 1.19
N PRO A 313 7.05 9.34 2.42
CA PRO A 313 7.28 10.37 3.44
C PRO A 313 8.75 10.71 3.64
#